data_AF-A0A672Z9K0-F1
#
_entry.id   AF-A0A672Z9K0-F1
#
_cell.length_a   1.000
_cell.length_b   1.000
_cell.length_c   1.000
_cell.angle_alpha   90.00
_cell.angle_beta   90.00
_cell.angle_gamma   90.00
#
_symmetry.space_group_name_H-M   'P 1'
#
loop_
_entity.id
_entity.type
_entity.pdbx_description
1 polymer ?
#
loop_
_entity_poly.entity_id
_entity_poly.type
_entity_poly.pdbx_seq_one_letter_code
_entity_poly.pdbx_strand_id
1 'polypeptide(L)' 'MNISKYNIQCYGEDFLMVRNQVLQCSSPEKQACYTRATGEKGCTPLKFCSREGWSCCHTDLCNV' A
#
# COMPACT_ATOMS: atom_id res chain seq x y z
N MET A 1 -20.84 12.42 -1.02
CA MET A 1 -19.36 12.53 -1.06
C MET A 1 -18.81 11.47 -0.12
N ASN A 2 -18.09 10.48 -0.66
CA ASN A 2 -17.42 9.48 0.17
C ASN A 2 -16.17 10.14 0.76
N ILE A 3 -16.22 10.51 2.04
CA ILE A 3 -15.08 11.13 2.72
C ILE A 3 -14.10 10.00 3.04
N SER A 4 -12.97 9.95 2.34
CA SER A 4 -11.86 9.06 2.71
C SER A 4 -11.41 9.43 4.12
N LYS A 5 -11.55 8.50 5.07
CA LYS A 5 -11.21 8.71 6.49
C LYS A 5 -9.76 8.38 6.79
N TYR A 6 -9.12 7.61 5.92
CA TYR A 6 -7.76 7.14 6.09
C TYR A 6 -6.94 7.46 4.85
N ASN A 7 -5.71 7.91 5.09
CA ASN A 7 -4.70 8.16 4.08
C ASN A 7 -3.40 7.51 4.57
N ILE A 8 -2.67 6.88 3.66
CA ILE A 8 -1.31 6.40 3.87
C ILE A 8 -0.53 6.59 2.57
N GLN A 9 0.73 6.96 2.68
CA GLN A 9 1.66 7.01 1.56
C GLN A 9 2.49 5.73 1.51
N CYS A 10 2.60 5.11 0.34
CA CYS A 10 3.39 3.89 0.16
C CYS A 10 4.21 3.96 -1.11
N TYR A 11 5.33 3.23 -1.15
CA TYR A 11 5.97 2.94 -2.43
C TYR A 11 5.12 1.96 -3.23
N GLY A 12 5.12 2.11 -4.53
CA GLY A 12 4.41 1.20 -5.42
C GLY A 12 4.82 1.32 -6.88
N GLU A 13 4.03 0.65 -7.71
CA GLU A 13 4.11 0.72 -9.17
C GLU A 13 2.93 1.54 -9.70
N ASP A 14 3.20 2.44 -10.64
CA ASP A 14 2.13 3.14 -11.37
C ASP A 14 1.58 2.32 -12.55
N PHE A 15 0.63 2.88 -13.29
CA PHE A 15 0.01 2.22 -14.45
C PHE A 15 0.97 2.01 -15.64
N LEU A 16 2.16 2.63 -15.61
CA LEU A 16 3.24 2.44 -16.59
C LEU A 16 4.32 1.48 -16.07
N MET A 17 4.07 0.78 -14.95
CA MET A 17 5.00 -0.13 -14.28
C MET A 17 6.27 0.57 -13.77
N VAL A 18 6.22 1.88 -13.56
CA VAL A 18 7.35 2.60 -12.96
C VAL A 18 7.38 2.29 -11.47
N ARG A 19 8.47 1.66 -11.03
CA ARG A 19 8.68 1.23 -9.64
C ARG A 19 9.08 2.38 -8.73
N ASN A 20 8.84 2.17 -7.43
CA ASN A 20 9.19 3.08 -6.33
C ASN A 20 8.53 4.47 -6.44
N GLN A 21 7.36 4.54 -7.07
CA GLN A 21 6.54 5.74 -7.06
C GLN A 21 5.85 5.90 -5.71
N VAL A 22 5.66 7.15 -5.28
CA VAL A 22 4.91 7.46 -4.06
C VAL A 22 3.41 7.45 -4.39
N LEU A 23 2.70 6.46 -3.85
CA LEU A 23 1.25 6.33 -3.98
C LEU A 23 0.56 7.03 -2.80
N GLN A 24 -0.47 7.83 -3.09
CA GLN A 24 -1.38 8.36 -2.07
C GLN A 24 -2.63 7.50 -1.96
N CYS A 25 -2.71 6.69 -0.91
CA CYS A 25 -3.76 5.71 -0.75
C CYS A 25 -4.83 6.21 0.21
N SER A 26 -5.88 6.81 -0.38
CA SER A 26 -7.04 7.33 0.35
C SER A 26 -8.20 6.32 0.33
N SER A 27 -8.72 5.93 1.48
CA SER A 27 -9.85 4.99 1.57
C SER A 27 -10.75 5.25 2.78
N PRO A 28 -12.04 4.83 2.73
CA PRO A 28 -12.90 4.75 3.91
C PRO A 28 -12.41 3.75 4.96
N GLU A 29 -11.64 2.74 4.58
CA GLU A 29 -11.06 1.71 5.47
C GLU A 29 -9.55 1.89 5.65
N LYS A 30 -9.01 1.40 6.78
CA LYS A 30 -7.57 1.45 7.04
C LYS A 30 -6.82 0.57 6.04
N GLN A 31 -5.74 1.12 5.50
CA GLN A 31 -4.82 0.43 4.60
C GLN A 31 -3.43 0.33 5.22
N ALA A 32 -2.62 -0.58 4.69
CA ALA A 32 -1.20 -0.73 4.98
C ALA A 32 -0.42 -0.69 3.67
N CYS A 33 0.85 -0.32 3.76
CA CYS A 33 1.79 -0.55 2.68
C CYS A 33 2.15 -2.03 2.64
N TYR A 34 2.28 -2.61 1.45
CA TYR A 34 2.74 -3.97 1.26
C TYR A 34 3.96 -4.05 0.35
N THR A 35 4.72 -5.13 0.51
CA THR A 35 5.74 -5.64 -0.42
C THR A 35 5.48 -7.14 -0.60
N ARG A 36 5.35 -7.61 -1.85
CA ARG A 36 5.28 -9.04 -2.16
C ARG A 36 6.67 -9.63 -2.34
N ALA A 37 6.79 -10.95 -2.23
CA ALA A 37 8.02 -11.67 -2.53
C ALA A 37 8.58 -11.41 -3.94
N THR A 38 7.72 -11.03 -4.90
CA THR A 38 8.11 -10.65 -6.27
C THR A 38 8.74 -9.26 -6.38
N GLY A 39 8.71 -8.46 -5.30
CA GLY A 39 9.11 -7.06 -5.29
C GLY A 39 7.99 -6.07 -5.64
N GLU A 40 6.78 -6.55 -5.94
CA GLU A 40 5.60 -5.68 -6.12
C GLU A 40 5.27 -4.96 -4.81
N LYS A 41 4.99 -3.66 -4.91
CA LYS A 41 4.69 -2.79 -3.76
C LYS A 41 3.40 -2.03 -3.98
N GLY A 42 2.73 -1.66 -2.90
CA GLY A 42 1.59 -0.74 -2.97
C GLY A 42 0.81 -0.66 -1.67
N CYS A 43 -0.49 -0.38 -1.77
CA CYS A 43 -1.40 -0.28 -0.65
C CYS A 43 -2.44 -1.39 -0.66
N THR A 44 -2.81 -1.87 0.53
CA THR A 44 -3.83 -2.91 0.66
C THR A 44 -4.62 -2.73 1.96
N PRO A 45 -5.93 -3.08 1.99
CA PRO A 45 -6.66 -3.20 3.24
C PRO A 45 -5.96 -4.13 4.25
N LEU A 46 -6.00 -3.76 5.54
CA LEU A 46 -5.29 -4.49 6.62
C LEU A 46 -5.56 -6.00 6.64
N LYS A 47 -6.79 -6.42 6.27
CA LYS A 47 -7.20 -7.84 6.21
C LYS A 47 -6.37 -8.69 5.24
N PHE A 48 -5.69 -8.08 4.28
CA PHE A 48 -4.87 -8.80 3.30
C PHE A 48 -3.42 -8.95 3.74
N CYS A 49 -3.00 -8.31 4.83
CA CYS A 49 -1.64 -8.40 5.34
C CYS A 49 -1.30 -9.76 5.97
N SER A 50 -2.29 -10.60 6.24
CA SER A 50 -2.09 -11.99 6.68
C SER A 50 -1.92 -12.98 5.53
N ARG A 51 -1.88 -12.52 4.28
CA ARG A 51 -1.65 -13.39 3.12
C ARG A 51 -0.19 -13.80 3.06
N GLU A 52 0.05 -15.08 2.82
CA GLU A 52 1.40 -15.62 2.62
C GLU A 52 2.09 -14.91 1.43
N GLY A 53 3.38 -14.62 1.59
CA GLY A 53 4.18 -13.90 0.58
C GLY A 53 3.98 -12.38 0.55
N TRP A 54 3.21 -11.81 1.48
CA TRP A 54 3.05 -10.37 1.67
C TRP A 54 3.73 -9.93 2.96
N SER A 55 4.53 -8.87 2.90
CA SER A 55 5.00 -8.13 4.07
C SER A 55 4.26 -6.81 4.14
N CYS A 56 3.70 -6.47 5.29
CA CYS A 56 2.96 -5.22 5.49
C CYS A 56 3.57 -4.34 6.58
N CYS A 57 3.35 -3.04 6.44
CA CYS A 57 3.70 -2.04 7.44
C CYS A 57 2.70 -0.87 7.43
N HIS A 58 2.64 -0.09 8.52
CA HIS A 58 1.48 0.76 8.85
C HIS A 58 1.77 2.26 8.94
N THR A 59 2.95 2.69 8.51
CA THR A 59 3.36 4.09 8.51
C THR A 59 3.69 4.54 7.10
N ASP A 60 3.75 5.85 6.87
CA ASP A 60 4.07 6.38 5.54
C ASP A 60 5.44 5.89 5.05
N LEU A 61 5.48 5.47 3.79
CA LEU A 61 6.67 5.07 3.03
C LEU A 61 7.50 3.94 3.67
N CYS A 62 6.87 3.10 4.50
CA CYS A 62 7.57 2.07 5.26
C CYS A 62 7.97 0.83 4.46
N ASN A 63 7.43 0.65 3.24
CA ASN A 63 7.65 -0.54 2.41
C ASN A 63 8.86 -0.37 1.46
N VAL A 64 10.02 -0.13 2.07
CA VAL A 64 11.32 0.03 1.39
C VAL A 64 11.81 -1.24 0.73
#